data_AF-A0A3C1ULG9-F1
#
_entry.id   AF-A0A3C1ULG9-F1
#
_cell.length_a   1.000
_cell.length_b   1.000
_cell.length_c   1.000
_cell.angle_alpha   90.00
_cell.angle_beta   90.00
_cell.angle_gamma   90.00
#
_symmetry.space_group_name_H-M   'P 1'
#
loop_
_entity.id
_entity.type
_entity.pdbx_description
1 polymer ?
#
loop_
_entity_poly.entity_id
_entity_poly.type
_entity_poly.pdbx_seq_one_letter_code
_entity_poly.pdbx_strand_id
1 'polypeptide(L)'
;MLLMFMRLRFFSFSKMSEIITAAFLGLGTLAAQADLARGVVYHDQNRNGKRDQGEPGVSGVQVSNQLEISTTDEEGRWELPGDEDVTFFVIKPRDWMTPVNGHQLPRFFYTHKPAGSPDQSFPGIAPTGPLPSSIDFPLIQAQEPEKFEAVFFGDPQPRNVREVEYIGHDVVEELIGTSAKFGVTLGDIVFDDLAVFEPLNATIALIGIPWYNVIGNHDINYDSAEDADSDETFTRTYGPNY
;
A
#
# COMPACT_ATOMS: atom_id res chain seq x y z
N MET A 1 -38.89 31.95 6.57
CA MET A 1 -39.28 31.83 7.99
C MET A 1 -40.64 31.18 8.05
N LEU A 2 -40.69 29.85 8.21
CA LEU A 2 -41.91 29.07 8.36
C LEU A 2 -41.64 28.05 9.46
N LEU A 3 -42.20 28.28 10.65
CA LEU A 3 -42.08 27.39 11.81
C LEU A 3 -43.07 26.22 11.66
N MET A 4 -42.57 24.99 11.76
CA MET A 4 -43.38 23.78 11.87
C MET A 4 -43.39 23.34 13.34
N PHE A 5 -44.57 23.39 13.98
CA PHE A 5 -44.79 22.88 15.34
C PHE A 5 -45.14 21.39 15.30
N MET A 6 -44.36 20.55 15.97
CA MET A 6 -44.66 19.13 16.17
C MET A 6 -45.26 18.92 17.57
N ARG A 7 -46.50 18.43 17.65
CA ARG A 7 -47.15 18.00 18.90
C ARG A 7 -46.82 16.53 19.16
N LEU A 8 -46.13 16.22 20.25
CA LEU A 8 -46.05 14.86 20.78
C LEU A 8 -47.33 14.51 21.56
N ARG A 9 -47.86 13.31 21.33
CA ARG A 9 -48.84 12.65 22.21
C ARG A 9 -48.15 11.47 22.90
N PHE A 10 -48.13 11.47 24.23
CA PHE A 10 -47.76 10.31 25.03
C PHE A 10 -48.98 9.41 25.19
N PHE A 11 -48.83 8.11 24.90
CA PHE A 11 -49.75 7.07 25.34
C PHE A 11 -49.10 6.29 26.49
N SER A 12 -49.82 6.21 27.61
CA SER A 12 -49.54 5.34 28.74
C SER A 12 -50.04 3.94 28.43
N PHE A 13 -49.22 2.91 28.66
CA PHE A 13 -49.66 1.53 28.65
C PHE A 13 -49.36 0.86 29.99
N SER A 14 -50.45 0.45 30.64
CA SER A 14 -50.50 -0.37 31.85
C SER A 14 -50.18 -1.83 31.56
N LYS A 15 -49.41 -2.43 32.49
CA LYS A 15 -49.25 -3.85 32.83
C LYS A 15 -50.01 -4.88 32.00
N MET A 16 -49.26 -5.83 31.41
CA MET A 16 -49.74 -7.18 31.16
C MET A 16 -48.56 -8.15 31.19
N SER A 17 -48.70 -9.18 32.03
CA SER A 17 -47.72 -10.25 32.25
C SER A 17 -47.87 -11.32 31.18
N GLU A 18 -46.79 -11.62 30.45
CA GLU A 18 -46.69 -12.85 29.67
C GLU A 18 -45.32 -13.51 29.91
N ILE A 19 -45.39 -14.82 30.15
CA ILE A 19 -44.26 -15.72 30.36
C ILE A 19 -43.61 -15.95 28.99
N ILE A 20 -42.38 -15.45 28.80
CA ILE A 20 -41.55 -15.78 27.63
C ILE A 20 -40.58 -16.88 28.04
N THR A 21 -40.83 -18.10 27.57
CA THR A 21 -39.84 -19.18 27.56
C THR A 21 -38.78 -18.85 26.51
N ALA A 22 -37.59 -18.43 26.95
CA ALA A 22 -36.46 -18.17 26.06
C ALA A 22 -35.85 -19.49 25.57
N ALA A 23 -36.16 -19.87 24.33
CA ALA A 23 -35.34 -20.82 23.58
C ALA A 23 -34.17 -20.03 22.96
N PHE A 24 -33.01 -20.05 23.63
CA PHE A 24 -31.76 -19.62 23.01
C PHE A 24 -31.36 -20.65 21.94
N LEU A 25 -31.85 -20.46 20.71
CA LEU A 25 -31.16 -21.00 19.55
C LEU A 25 -29.84 -20.23 19.41
N GLY A 26 -28.73 -20.87 19.77
CA GLY A 26 -27.41 -20.36 19.45
C GLY A 26 -27.26 -20.27 17.94
N LEU A 27 -27.45 -19.07 17.38
CA LEU A 27 -26.86 -18.73 16.09
C LEU A 27 -25.35 -18.68 16.32
N GLY A 28 -24.68 -19.81 16.10
CA GLY A 28 -23.25 -19.80 15.85
C GLY A 28 -23.03 -19.08 14.53
N THR A 29 -22.59 -17.83 14.59
CA THR A 29 -21.96 -17.18 13.44
C THR A 29 -20.75 -18.03 13.07
N LEU A 30 -20.83 -18.76 11.96
CA LEU A 30 -19.65 -19.24 11.26
C LEU A 30 -18.91 -17.98 10.80
N ALA A 31 -18.00 -17.46 11.63
CA ALA A 31 -17.01 -16.53 11.14
C ALA A 31 -16.18 -17.32 10.12
N ALA A 32 -16.19 -16.89 8.86
CA ALA A 32 -15.22 -17.39 7.89
C ALA A 32 -13.84 -17.13 8.49
N GLN A 33 -13.07 -18.19 8.71
CA GLN A 33 -11.70 -18.05 9.14
C GLN A 33 -10.93 -17.54 7.93
N ALA A 34 -10.49 -16.27 7.97
CA ALA A 34 -9.65 -15.72 6.92
C ALA A 34 -8.43 -16.62 6.73
N ASP A 35 -8.06 -16.87 5.47
CA ASP A 35 -6.83 -17.59 5.18
C ASP A 35 -5.65 -16.78 5.75
N LEU A 36 -4.71 -17.48 6.39
CA LEU A 36 -3.54 -16.81 6.98
C LEU A 36 -2.46 -16.65 5.92
N ALA A 37 -2.18 -15.40 5.59
CA ALA A 37 -0.96 -15.03 4.88
C ALA A 37 0.22 -15.10 5.84
N ARG A 38 1.34 -15.60 5.33
CA ARG A 38 2.56 -15.81 6.10
C ARG A 38 3.77 -15.51 5.25
N GLY A 39 4.88 -15.20 5.91
CA GLY A 39 6.11 -14.94 5.20
C GLY A 39 7.29 -14.75 6.12
N VAL A 40 8.43 -14.38 5.53
CA VAL A 40 9.66 -14.08 6.26
C VAL A 40 10.25 -12.76 5.82
N VAL A 41 10.57 -11.89 6.78
CA VAL A 41 11.49 -10.77 6.56
C VAL A 41 12.91 -11.29 6.79
N TYR A 42 13.80 -11.12 5.81
CA TYR A 42 15.15 -11.71 5.85
C TYR A 42 16.22 -10.73 5.38
N HIS A 43 17.45 -10.96 5.83
CA HIS A 43 18.62 -10.24 5.34
C HIS A 43 19.03 -10.82 3.99
N ASP A 44 18.69 -10.12 2.93
CA ASP A 44 19.11 -10.43 1.56
C ASP A 44 20.59 -10.02 1.40
N GLN A 45 21.48 -10.96 1.71
CA GLN A 45 22.92 -10.72 1.80
C GLN A 45 23.54 -10.56 0.42
N ASN A 46 22.97 -11.22 -0.58
CA ASN A 46 23.46 -11.18 -1.96
C ASN A 46 22.68 -10.19 -2.86
N ARG A 47 21.61 -9.58 -2.34
CA ARG A 47 20.80 -8.54 -2.98
C ARG A 47 20.06 -9.03 -4.21
N ASN A 48 19.63 -10.29 -4.24
CA ASN A 48 18.94 -10.89 -5.38
C ASN A 48 17.41 -10.87 -5.23
N GLY A 49 16.88 -10.41 -4.08
CA GLY A 49 15.46 -10.35 -3.77
C GLY A 49 14.79 -11.70 -3.55
N LYS A 50 15.55 -12.79 -3.41
CA LYS A 50 15.07 -14.14 -3.17
C LYS A 50 15.73 -14.70 -1.92
N ARG A 51 14.92 -15.29 -1.06
CA ARG A 51 15.43 -15.90 0.17
C ARG A 51 16.24 -17.15 -0.16
N ASP A 52 17.55 -17.06 0.06
CA ASP A 52 18.49 -18.16 -0.15
C ASP A 52 18.78 -18.95 1.13
N GLN A 53 19.32 -20.16 0.97
CA GLN A 53 19.74 -20.97 2.11
C GLN A 53 20.88 -20.26 2.87
N GLY A 54 20.68 -20.04 4.17
CA GLY A 54 21.66 -19.41 5.04
C GLY A 54 21.44 -17.91 5.26
N GLU A 55 20.51 -17.29 4.53
CA GLU A 55 20.10 -15.92 4.80
C GLU A 55 19.26 -15.84 6.07
N PRO A 56 19.71 -15.08 7.09
CA PRO A 56 19.03 -15.03 8.37
C PRO A 56 17.75 -14.22 8.28
N GLY A 57 16.73 -14.63 9.04
CA GLY A 57 15.57 -13.81 9.28
C GLY A 57 15.91 -12.52 10.04
N VAL A 58 15.09 -11.49 9.88
CA VAL A 58 15.21 -10.24 10.63
C VAL A 58 14.07 -10.16 11.63
N SER A 59 14.42 -10.25 12.91
CA SER A 59 13.46 -10.21 14.02
C SER A 59 13.00 -8.80 14.35
N GLY A 60 11.78 -8.66 14.89
CA GLY A 60 11.26 -7.39 15.38
C GLY A 60 10.84 -6.40 14.30
N VAL A 61 10.71 -6.86 13.05
CA VAL A 61 10.24 -6.05 11.93
C VAL A 61 8.72 -6.09 11.90
N GLN A 62 8.08 -4.94 11.66
CA GLN A 62 6.63 -4.87 11.55
C GLN A 62 6.19 -5.11 10.11
N VAL A 63 5.14 -5.91 9.94
CA VAL A 63 4.44 -6.17 8.67
C VAL A 63 2.99 -5.78 8.86
N SER A 64 2.39 -5.11 7.88
CA SER A 64 1.02 -4.64 7.92
C SER A 64 0.22 -5.22 6.76
N ASN A 65 -1.07 -5.45 6.97
CA ASN A 65 -2.05 -5.74 5.92
C ASN A 65 -3.06 -4.57 5.74
N GLN A 66 -2.65 -3.36 6.11
CA GLN A 66 -3.45 -2.11 6.18
C GLN A 66 -4.47 -2.04 7.33
N LEU A 67 -4.83 -3.17 7.95
CA LEU A 67 -5.76 -3.23 9.09
C LEU A 67 -5.06 -3.60 10.40
N GLU A 68 -4.17 -4.59 10.34
CA GLU A 68 -3.45 -5.17 11.45
C GLU A 68 -1.94 -5.10 11.23
N ILE A 69 -1.19 -5.15 12.33
CA ILE A 69 0.27 -5.18 12.32
C ILE A 69 0.75 -6.42 13.07
N SER A 70 1.64 -7.17 12.43
CA SER A 70 2.36 -8.31 13.01
C SER A 70 3.84 -7.96 13.16
N THR A 71 4.49 -8.48 14.20
CA THR A 71 5.93 -8.28 14.43
C THR A 71 6.64 -9.60 14.22
N THR A 72 7.73 -9.59 13.44
CA THR A 72 8.46 -10.81 13.11
C THR A 72 9.12 -11.46 14.32
N ASP A 73 9.11 -12.79 14.36
CA ASP A 73 9.78 -13.59 15.40
C ASP A 73 11.31 -13.65 15.23
N GLU A 74 12.00 -14.45 16.06
CA GLU A 74 13.47 -14.59 16.04
C GLU A 74 14.02 -15.10 14.68
N GLU A 75 13.20 -15.82 13.91
CA GLU A 75 13.55 -16.29 12.58
C GLU A 75 12.95 -15.42 11.46
N GLY A 76 12.44 -14.23 11.79
CA GLY A 76 11.90 -13.27 10.85
C GLY A 76 10.50 -13.61 10.32
N ARG A 77 9.81 -14.61 10.87
CA ARG A 77 8.51 -15.06 10.38
C ARG A 77 7.39 -14.13 10.85
N TRP A 78 6.39 -13.92 10.00
CA TRP A 78 5.18 -13.16 10.31
C TRP A 78 3.94 -13.90 9.78
N GLU A 79 2.79 -13.64 10.41
CA GLU A 79 1.47 -14.10 9.98
C GLU A 79 0.44 -12.99 10.17
N LEU A 80 -0.47 -12.84 9.20
CA LEU A 80 -1.59 -11.89 9.18
C LEU A 80 -2.80 -12.49 8.45
N PRO A 81 -4.03 -12.03 8.72
CA PRO A 81 -5.19 -12.35 7.87
C PRO A 81 -4.95 -11.94 6.41
N GLY A 82 -5.27 -12.83 5.48
CA GLY A 82 -5.13 -12.63 4.04
C GLY A 82 -6.46 -12.74 3.30
N ASP A 83 -7.26 -11.69 3.43
CA ASP A 83 -8.49 -11.50 2.67
C ASP A 83 -8.24 -11.48 1.16
N GLU A 84 -9.29 -11.66 0.34
CA GLU A 84 -9.16 -11.75 -1.13
C GLU A 84 -8.72 -10.45 -1.81
N ASP A 85 -8.60 -9.34 -1.09
CA ASP A 85 -8.08 -8.08 -1.60
C ASP A 85 -7.32 -7.34 -0.51
N VAL A 86 -5.99 -7.51 -0.50
CA VAL A 86 -5.16 -7.01 0.59
C VAL A 86 -3.72 -6.77 0.13
N THR A 87 -3.15 -5.65 0.56
CA THR A 87 -1.73 -5.36 0.36
C THR A 87 -0.97 -5.56 1.67
N PHE A 88 -0.03 -6.51 1.66
CA PHE A 88 0.92 -6.73 2.74
C PHE A 88 2.17 -5.90 2.48
N PHE A 89 2.71 -5.25 3.51
CA PHE A 89 3.95 -4.50 3.36
C PHE A 89 4.78 -4.45 4.63
N VAL A 90 6.10 -4.34 4.45
CA VAL A 90 7.05 -4.22 5.55
C VAL A 90 7.22 -2.75 5.96
N ILE A 91 7.15 -2.48 7.25
CA ILE A 91 7.51 -1.19 7.83
C ILE A 91 9.02 -1.22 8.07
N LYS A 92 9.76 -0.54 7.19
CA LYS A 92 11.22 -0.52 7.17
C LYS A 92 11.79 -0.12 8.55
N PRO A 93 12.53 -1.00 9.24
CA PRO A 93 13.18 -0.65 10.50
C PRO A 93 14.44 0.17 10.25
N ARG A 94 14.95 0.81 11.31
CA ARG A 94 16.21 1.54 11.27
C ARG A 94 17.37 0.61 10.88
N ASP A 95 18.35 1.14 10.15
CA ASP A 95 19.58 0.45 9.71
C ASP A 95 19.37 -0.67 8.68
N TRP A 96 18.16 -0.74 8.13
CA TRP A 96 17.78 -1.62 7.03
C TRP A 96 17.15 -0.82 5.89
N MET A 97 17.25 -1.33 4.68
CA MET A 97 16.60 -0.77 3.50
C MET A 97 15.95 -1.85 2.66
N THR A 98 14.80 -1.53 2.07
CA THR A 98 14.15 -2.40 1.08
C THR A 98 14.87 -2.27 -0.27
N PRO A 99 14.92 -3.33 -1.09
CA PRO A 99 15.45 -3.20 -2.44
C PRO A 99 14.59 -2.26 -3.27
N VAL A 100 15.17 -1.71 -4.33
CA VAL A 100 14.47 -0.86 -5.31
C VAL A 100 14.49 -1.53 -6.68
N ASN A 101 13.56 -1.15 -7.55
CA ASN A 101 13.57 -1.55 -8.96
C ASN A 101 14.47 -0.62 -9.81
N GLY A 102 14.47 -0.85 -11.13
CA GLY A 102 15.23 -0.02 -12.08
C GLY A 102 14.81 1.46 -12.13
N HIS A 103 13.66 1.82 -11.57
CA HIS A 103 13.17 3.19 -11.44
C HIS A 103 13.32 3.75 -10.02
N GLN A 104 14.18 3.15 -9.19
CA GLN A 104 14.37 3.52 -7.78
C GLN A 104 13.09 3.42 -6.92
N LEU A 105 12.05 2.72 -7.39
CA LEU A 105 10.85 2.48 -6.59
C LEU A 105 11.09 1.32 -5.61
N PRO A 106 10.85 1.52 -4.31
CA PRO A 106 11.00 0.49 -3.28
C PRO A 106 10.13 -0.75 -3.53
N ARG A 107 10.67 -1.93 -3.24
CA ARG A 107 10.01 -3.24 -3.30
C ARG A 107 9.75 -3.75 -1.89
N PHE A 108 8.67 -3.27 -1.29
CA PHE A 108 8.37 -3.45 0.13
C PHE A 108 6.98 -4.04 0.40
N PHE A 109 6.24 -4.38 -0.65
CA PHE A 109 4.87 -4.85 -0.55
C PHE A 109 4.57 -6.04 -1.49
N TYR A 110 3.49 -6.73 -1.19
CA TYR A 110 2.86 -7.73 -2.03
C TYR A 110 1.33 -7.54 -1.92
N THR A 111 0.66 -7.42 -3.06
CA THR A 111 -0.80 -7.38 -3.10
C THR A 111 -1.34 -8.76 -3.43
N HIS A 112 -2.31 -9.22 -2.65
CA HIS A 112 -3.10 -10.40 -2.91
C HIS A 112 -4.46 -9.97 -3.46
N LYS A 113 -4.69 -10.25 -4.75
CA LYS A 113 -5.96 -10.02 -5.45
C LYS A 113 -6.18 -11.17 -6.42
N PRO A 114 -6.75 -12.31 -5.99
CA PRO A 114 -6.82 -13.55 -6.77
C PRO A 114 -7.42 -13.38 -8.15
N ALA A 115 -8.48 -12.57 -8.25
CA ALA A 115 -9.19 -12.28 -9.48
C ALA A 115 -8.55 -11.16 -10.33
N GLY A 116 -7.58 -10.43 -9.78
CA GLY A 116 -7.04 -9.22 -10.36
C GLY A 116 -8.03 -8.05 -10.31
N SER A 117 -7.62 -6.92 -10.87
CA SER A 117 -8.46 -5.72 -10.98
C SER A 117 -9.48 -5.86 -12.10
N PRO A 118 -10.61 -5.13 -12.03
CA PRO A 118 -11.52 -4.99 -13.15
C PRO A 118 -10.83 -4.47 -14.42
N ASP A 119 -11.43 -4.74 -15.57
CA ASP A 119 -10.98 -4.14 -16.83
C ASP A 119 -11.23 -2.63 -16.80
N GLN A 120 -10.16 -1.84 -16.97
CA GLN A 120 -10.15 -0.38 -16.96
C GLN A 120 -9.21 0.13 -18.06
N SER A 121 -9.34 1.41 -18.42
CA SER A 121 -8.57 2.07 -19.47
C SER A 121 -7.07 2.06 -19.17
N PHE A 122 -6.71 2.32 -17.92
CA PHE A 122 -5.38 2.03 -17.41
C PHE A 122 -5.44 0.72 -16.65
N PRO A 123 -4.62 -0.28 -17.00
CA PRO A 123 -4.75 -1.59 -16.40
C PRO A 123 -4.37 -1.53 -14.92
N GLY A 124 -5.07 -2.30 -14.08
CA GLY A 124 -4.72 -2.54 -12.68
C GLY A 124 -3.80 -3.74 -12.48
N ILE A 125 -3.88 -4.33 -11.30
CA ILE A 125 -3.20 -5.54 -10.84
C ILE A 125 -3.69 -6.78 -11.62
N ALA A 126 -2.76 -7.53 -12.19
CA ALA A 126 -3.08 -8.81 -12.82
C ALA A 126 -3.50 -9.86 -11.78
N PRO A 127 -4.31 -10.88 -12.13
CA PRO A 127 -4.71 -11.93 -11.20
C PRO A 127 -3.52 -12.56 -10.48
N THR A 128 -3.49 -12.45 -9.14
CA THR A 128 -2.38 -12.98 -8.33
C THR A 128 -2.49 -14.48 -8.12
N GLY A 129 -3.68 -15.05 -8.34
CA GLY A 129 -4.01 -16.41 -7.94
C GLY A 129 -4.16 -16.55 -6.42
N PRO A 130 -4.19 -17.79 -5.89
CA PRO A 130 -4.33 -18.04 -4.46
C PRO A 130 -3.14 -17.49 -3.65
N LEU A 131 -3.30 -17.34 -2.33
CA LEU A 131 -2.19 -16.93 -1.46
C LEU A 131 -0.98 -17.84 -1.68
N PRO A 132 0.22 -17.26 -1.89
CA PRO A 132 1.43 -18.06 -2.00
C PRO A 132 1.76 -18.69 -0.64
N SER A 133 2.56 -19.76 -0.65
CA SER A 133 2.98 -20.43 0.58
C SER A 133 3.82 -19.55 1.52
N SER A 134 4.46 -18.51 0.98
CA SER A 134 5.25 -17.52 1.70
C SER A 134 5.28 -16.19 0.94
N ILE A 135 5.18 -15.09 1.66
CA ILE A 135 5.36 -13.71 1.17
C ILE A 135 6.62 -13.16 1.84
N ASP A 136 7.76 -13.28 1.18
CA ASP A 136 9.05 -12.95 1.79
C ASP A 136 9.49 -11.52 1.45
N PHE A 137 9.93 -10.76 2.46
CA PHE A 137 10.40 -9.39 2.31
C PHE A 137 11.92 -9.31 2.51
N PRO A 138 12.70 -9.07 1.43
CA PRO A 138 14.14 -8.83 1.55
C PRO A 138 14.42 -7.48 2.21
N LEU A 139 15.37 -7.46 3.14
CA LEU A 139 15.99 -6.26 3.66
C LEU A 139 17.51 -6.33 3.47
N ILE A 140 18.10 -5.18 3.18
CA ILE A 140 19.54 -4.99 3.02
C ILE A 140 20.02 -4.12 4.17
N GLN A 141 21.12 -4.49 4.84
CA GLN A 141 21.71 -3.61 5.85
C GLN A 141 22.18 -2.30 5.23
N ALA A 142 21.76 -1.19 5.82
CA ALA A 142 22.09 0.15 5.39
C ALA A 142 22.19 1.06 6.61
N GLN A 143 23.41 1.44 6.99
CA GLN A 143 23.61 2.30 8.17
C GLN A 143 22.93 3.66 7.98
N GLU A 144 22.12 4.06 8.97
CA GLU A 144 21.36 5.31 8.89
C GLU A 144 21.90 6.39 9.82
N PRO A 145 22.19 7.60 9.29
CA PRO A 145 22.63 8.71 10.11
C PRO A 145 21.46 9.28 10.92
N GLU A 146 21.77 9.86 12.08
CA GLU A 146 20.79 10.59 12.90
C GLU A 146 20.22 11.84 12.21
N LYS A 147 20.94 12.37 11.22
CA LYS A 147 20.54 13.52 10.41
C LYS A 147 20.69 13.16 8.95
N PHE A 148 19.65 13.38 8.18
CA PHE A 148 19.63 13.16 6.75
C PHE A 148 18.79 14.24 6.08
N GLU A 149 18.93 14.34 4.76
CA GLU A 149 18.11 15.16 3.89
C GLU A 149 17.14 14.25 3.12
N ALA A 150 16.00 14.81 2.74
CA ALA A 150 15.02 14.17 1.89
C ALA A 150 14.49 15.20 0.88
N VAL A 151 14.10 14.73 -0.29
CA VAL A 151 13.52 15.57 -1.36
C VAL A 151 12.01 15.35 -1.40
N PHE A 152 11.25 16.42 -1.56
CA PHE A 152 9.80 16.34 -1.69
C PHE A 152 9.34 17.08 -2.94
N PHE A 153 8.59 16.39 -3.79
CA PHE A 153 7.85 17.00 -4.90
C PHE A 153 6.38 17.10 -4.52
N GLY A 154 5.77 18.25 -4.80
CA GLY A 154 4.32 18.44 -4.69
C GLY A 154 3.76 18.74 -6.07
N ASP A 155 2.67 18.06 -6.40
CA ASP A 155 1.83 18.34 -7.58
C ASP A 155 2.60 18.49 -8.91
N PRO A 156 3.51 17.58 -9.28
CA PRO A 156 4.24 17.70 -10.54
C PRO A 156 3.31 17.67 -11.76
N GLN A 157 2.23 16.86 -11.73
CA GLN A 157 1.16 16.78 -12.72
C GLN A 157 1.55 16.92 -14.22
N PRO A 158 2.62 16.26 -14.73
CA PRO A 158 2.88 16.25 -16.15
C PRO A 158 1.72 15.54 -16.88
N ARG A 159 1.29 16.13 -17.99
CA ARG A 159 0.21 15.60 -18.84
C ARG A 159 0.69 14.60 -19.88
N ASN A 160 1.99 14.59 -20.18
CA ASN A 160 2.58 13.80 -21.26
C ASN A 160 4.12 13.81 -21.14
N VAL A 161 4.78 13.02 -21.98
CA VAL A 161 6.25 12.88 -22.00
C VAL A 161 6.98 14.21 -22.17
N ARG A 162 6.43 15.17 -22.92
CA ARG A 162 7.08 16.47 -23.11
C ARG A 162 7.14 17.28 -21.80
N GLU A 163 6.10 17.21 -20.98
CA GLU A 163 6.12 17.86 -19.66
C GLU A 163 7.03 17.11 -18.68
N VAL A 164 7.15 15.78 -18.82
CA VAL A 164 8.17 15.00 -18.10
C VAL A 164 9.58 15.45 -18.46
N GLU A 165 9.86 15.73 -19.74
CA GLU A 165 11.17 16.25 -20.17
C GLU A 165 11.48 17.62 -19.53
N TYR A 166 10.49 18.49 -19.36
CA TYR A 166 10.66 19.75 -18.64
C TYR A 166 11.04 19.52 -17.17
N ILE A 167 10.35 18.62 -16.47
CA ILE A 167 10.70 18.22 -15.10
C ILE A 167 12.13 17.65 -15.05
N GLY A 168 12.50 16.86 -16.06
CA GLY A 168 13.84 16.32 -16.24
C GLY A 168 14.91 17.42 -16.23
N HIS A 169 14.78 18.38 -17.14
CA HIS A 169 15.76 19.46 -17.31
C HIS A 169 15.74 20.50 -16.20
N ASP A 170 14.56 20.89 -15.72
CA ASP A 170 14.42 22.04 -14.82
C ASP A 170 14.55 21.66 -13.35
N VAL A 171 14.35 20.39 -12.99
CA VAL A 171 14.33 19.94 -11.59
C VAL A 171 15.26 18.75 -11.36
N VAL A 172 15.13 17.69 -12.15
CA VAL A 172 15.87 16.44 -11.89
C VAL A 172 17.37 16.61 -12.07
N GLU A 173 17.81 17.31 -13.13
CA GLU A 173 19.25 17.56 -13.37
C GLU A 173 19.94 18.24 -12.17
N GLU A 174 19.26 19.17 -11.49
CA GLU A 174 19.81 19.86 -10.31
C GLU A 174 19.97 18.94 -9.08
N LEU A 175 19.21 17.85 -9.03
CA LEU A 175 19.20 16.90 -7.91
C LEU A 175 20.17 15.74 -8.10
N ILE A 176 20.74 15.56 -9.29
CA ILE A 176 21.73 14.50 -9.54
C ILE A 176 22.95 14.72 -8.63
N GLY A 177 23.26 13.70 -7.83
CA GLY A 177 24.36 13.76 -6.85
C GLY A 177 23.99 14.39 -5.50
N THR A 178 22.70 14.61 -5.23
CA THR A 178 22.19 15.02 -3.93
C THR A 178 22.66 14.11 -2.78
N SER A 179 22.81 14.68 -1.57
CA SER A 179 23.07 13.93 -0.33
C SER A 179 21.80 13.36 0.33
N ALA A 180 20.62 13.68 -0.21
CA ALA A 180 19.35 13.15 0.26
C ALA A 180 19.34 11.62 0.27
N LYS A 181 18.58 11.03 1.22
CA LYS A 181 18.51 9.58 1.39
C LYS A 181 17.34 8.93 0.70
N PHE A 182 16.29 9.70 0.43
CA PHE A 182 15.13 9.32 -0.35
C PHE A 182 14.40 10.57 -0.82
N GLY A 183 13.47 10.37 -1.75
CA GLY A 183 12.48 11.39 -2.10
C GLY A 183 11.06 10.89 -2.05
N VAL A 184 10.11 11.82 -2.04
CA VAL A 184 8.67 11.54 -2.01
C VAL A 184 7.93 12.51 -2.94
N THR A 185 7.07 11.98 -3.81
CA THR A 185 6.03 12.79 -4.47
C THR A 185 4.76 12.78 -3.62
N LEU A 186 4.20 13.94 -3.31
CA LEU A 186 3.12 14.12 -2.34
C LEU A 186 1.72 14.14 -2.95
N GLY A 187 1.46 13.27 -3.93
CA GLY A 187 0.20 13.25 -4.67
C GLY A 187 0.25 14.05 -5.95
N ASP A 188 -0.76 13.82 -6.79
CA ASP A 188 -0.94 14.43 -8.09
C ASP A 188 0.34 14.27 -8.93
N ILE A 189 0.80 13.01 -8.95
CA ILE A 189 2.06 12.56 -9.55
C ILE A 189 2.02 12.79 -11.05
N VAL A 190 0.87 12.52 -11.67
CA VAL A 190 0.57 12.88 -13.06
C VAL A 190 -0.77 13.64 -13.08
N PHE A 191 -1.14 14.15 -14.25
CA PHE A 191 -2.51 14.63 -14.46
C PHE A 191 -3.44 13.40 -14.63
N ASP A 192 -4.34 13.37 -15.61
CA ASP A 192 -5.31 12.25 -15.75
C ASP A 192 -4.81 11.06 -16.61
N ASP A 193 -3.58 11.13 -17.13
CA ASP A 193 -3.01 10.07 -17.99
C ASP A 193 -1.99 9.22 -17.22
N LEU A 194 -2.45 8.09 -16.67
CA LEU A 194 -1.62 7.21 -15.85
C LEU A 194 -0.54 6.47 -16.66
N ALA A 195 -0.60 6.49 -18.00
CA ALA A 195 0.51 6.00 -18.83
C ALA A 195 1.78 6.85 -18.65
N VAL A 196 1.67 8.06 -18.10
CA VAL A 196 2.79 8.96 -17.82
C VAL A 196 3.58 8.54 -16.57
N PHE A 197 3.07 7.65 -15.72
CA PHE A 197 3.81 7.11 -14.58
C PHE A 197 5.16 6.51 -14.99
N GLU A 198 5.20 5.67 -16.03
CA GLU A 198 6.45 5.03 -16.46
C GLU A 198 7.54 6.03 -16.86
N PRO A 199 7.32 6.94 -17.84
CA PRO A 199 8.35 7.91 -18.24
C PRO A 199 8.72 8.88 -17.11
N LEU A 200 7.78 9.25 -16.23
CA LEU A 200 8.08 10.09 -15.07
C LEU A 200 8.97 9.35 -14.06
N ASN A 201 8.63 8.09 -13.73
CA ASN A 201 9.44 7.26 -12.85
C ASN A 201 10.86 7.06 -13.39
N ALA A 202 11.00 6.81 -14.69
CA ALA A 202 12.32 6.69 -15.33
C ALA A 202 13.13 7.99 -15.23
N THR A 203 12.48 9.14 -15.39
CA THR A 203 13.11 10.47 -15.25
C THR A 203 13.53 10.74 -13.81
N ILE A 204 12.64 10.55 -12.82
CA ILE A 204 12.94 10.73 -11.39
C ILE A 204 14.06 9.78 -10.92
N ALA A 205 14.10 8.55 -11.44
CA ALA A 205 15.13 7.57 -11.09
C ALA A 205 16.56 8.05 -11.38
N LEU A 206 16.74 9.01 -12.29
CA LEU A 206 18.06 9.60 -12.60
C LEU A 206 18.69 10.32 -11.39
N ILE A 207 17.88 10.75 -10.41
CA ILE A 207 18.38 11.32 -9.14
C ILE A 207 19.24 10.30 -8.39
N GLY A 208 18.94 9.00 -8.54
CA GLY A 208 19.75 7.91 -7.99
C GLY A 208 19.49 7.58 -6.52
N ILE A 209 18.35 8.02 -5.98
CA ILE A 209 17.91 7.72 -4.62
C ILE A 209 16.54 7.02 -4.63
N PRO A 210 16.21 6.20 -3.61
CA PRO A 210 14.89 5.59 -3.47
C PRO A 210 13.76 6.63 -3.48
N TRP A 211 12.68 6.35 -4.22
CA TRP A 211 11.59 7.29 -4.42
C TRP A 211 10.23 6.69 -4.05
N TYR A 212 9.50 7.38 -3.18
CA TYR A 212 8.16 7.01 -2.72
C TYR A 212 7.12 7.94 -3.35
N ASN A 213 5.88 7.47 -3.46
CA ASN A 213 4.80 8.27 -4.01
C ASN A 213 3.55 8.12 -3.17
N VAL A 214 2.91 9.25 -2.87
CA VAL A 214 1.57 9.37 -2.31
C VAL A 214 0.59 9.52 -3.46
N ILE A 215 -0.58 8.90 -3.35
CA ILE A 215 -1.66 9.04 -4.31
C ILE A 215 -2.31 10.44 -4.21
N GLY A 216 -2.62 11.04 -5.35
CA GLY A 216 -3.47 12.24 -5.45
C GLY A 216 -4.78 11.95 -6.17
N ASN A 217 -5.65 12.95 -6.25
CA ASN A 217 -6.97 12.80 -6.88
C ASN A 217 -6.91 12.73 -8.41
N HIS A 218 -5.76 13.04 -9.01
CA HIS A 218 -5.49 12.84 -10.44
C HIS A 218 -4.86 11.49 -10.75
N ASP A 219 -4.36 10.77 -9.75
CA ASP A 219 -3.62 9.52 -9.90
C ASP A 219 -4.51 8.26 -9.94
N ILE A 220 -5.77 8.40 -10.39
CA ILE A 220 -6.81 7.37 -10.31
C ILE A 220 -7.42 7.00 -11.68
N ASN A 221 -7.95 5.78 -11.76
CA ASN A 221 -8.78 5.26 -12.83
C ASN A 221 -10.18 5.88 -12.80
N TYR A 222 -10.38 6.98 -13.52
CA TYR A 222 -11.68 7.68 -13.61
C TYR A 222 -12.82 6.86 -14.23
N ASP A 223 -12.49 5.79 -14.96
CA ASP A 223 -13.46 4.89 -15.56
C ASP A 223 -13.82 3.70 -14.65
N SER A 224 -13.33 3.67 -13.41
CA SER A 224 -13.75 2.70 -12.41
C SER A 224 -15.24 2.83 -12.08
N ALA A 225 -15.92 1.70 -11.92
CA ALA A 225 -17.33 1.65 -11.51
C ALA A 225 -17.53 1.95 -10.01
N GLU A 226 -16.53 1.61 -9.20
CA GLU A 226 -16.54 1.73 -7.74
C GLU A 226 -15.28 2.46 -7.26
N ASP A 227 -15.41 3.23 -6.19
CA ASP A 227 -14.30 3.98 -5.58
C ASP A 227 -13.17 3.04 -5.12
N ALA A 228 -13.54 1.86 -4.62
CA ALA A 228 -12.61 0.84 -4.11
C ALA A 228 -11.66 0.26 -5.20
N ASP A 229 -12.02 0.36 -6.47
CA ASP A 229 -11.19 -0.08 -7.60
C ASP A 229 -10.58 1.11 -8.36
N SER A 230 -10.71 2.35 -7.85
CA SER A 230 -10.27 3.55 -8.57
C SER A 230 -8.76 3.75 -8.56
N ASP A 231 -8.03 3.14 -7.64
CA ASP A 231 -6.58 3.32 -7.48
C ASP A 231 -5.75 2.14 -8.00
N GLU A 232 -6.36 1.23 -8.76
CA GLU A 232 -5.76 -0.04 -9.16
C GLU A 232 -4.43 0.11 -9.93
N THR A 233 -4.34 1.12 -10.81
CA THR A 233 -3.10 1.44 -11.52
C THR A 233 -2.03 1.99 -10.57
N PHE A 234 -2.42 2.83 -9.59
CA PHE A 234 -1.53 3.32 -8.55
C PHE A 234 -1.03 2.16 -7.69
N THR A 235 -1.92 1.33 -7.17
CA THR A 235 -1.59 0.22 -6.28
C THR A 235 -0.67 -0.79 -6.95
N ARG A 236 -0.89 -1.11 -8.23
CA ARG A 236 0.05 -1.92 -9.01
C ARG A 236 1.45 -1.30 -9.07
N THR A 237 1.52 0.02 -9.23
CA THR A 237 2.77 0.73 -9.55
C THR A 237 3.59 1.04 -8.30
N TYR A 238 2.93 1.55 -7.25
CA TYR A 238 3.57 2.12 -6.06
C TYR A 238 3.26 1.36 -4.77
N GLY A 239 2.19 0.55 -4.75
CA GLY A 239 1.79 -0.26 -3.61
C GLY A 239 0.69 0.39 -2.77
N PRO A 240 0.71 0.24 -1.43
CA PRO A 240 -0.41 0.66 -0.58
C PRO A 240 -0.71 2.15 -0.72
N ASN A 241 -2.00 2.51 -0.73
CA ASN A 241 -2.53 3.87 -0.85
C ASN A 241 -2.73 4.59 0.51
N TYR A 242 -2.53 3.85 1.61
CA TYR A 242 -2.63 4.17 3.05
C TYR A 242 -3.96 4.66 3.61
#